data_AF-K2E101-F1
#
_entry.id   AF-K2E101-F1
#
_cell.length_a   1.000
_cell.length_b   1.000
_cell.length_c   1.000
_cell.angle_alpha   90.00
_cell.angle_beta   90.00
_cell.angle_gamma   90.00
#
_symmetry.space_group_name_H-M   'P 1'
#
loop_
_entity.id
_entity.type
_entity.pdbx_description
1 polymer ?
#
loop_
_entity_poly.entity_id
_entity_poly.type
_entity_poly.pdbx_seq_one_letter_code
_entity_poly.pdbx_strand_id
1 'polypeptide(L)'
;MDHIAGMTEGKKIILLAPLIKDRKGQHQKTFEKIKKEGFVRVRVDGEVMSILEVPELEENKKHSIEVVVDRLVVKDLEPQFQELKSGEKIPLSNPSRSRLADSVETCLKTGEGLMMVMDHELGEVELFSENFACEACGVNMSEIEPRNFSFNSPHGACEQCHGLGTKLEIDGDLVIPNKNLSLSEGAIMPWASTTSHLDWYNRILKAVAKKHHFSVEAPVKELSEEALNVVLYGTGEEMYNVSWDKAYTTKYEGVIPNLERRYLETDSEYLRGKIEQFMRILQCPQCKGKRLKQEMLAVKIEKKSIADVTALSIGKAFGFFQGLELSDAHTVIAEPILREVRHRLTFLNNVGISYLTLDRAANTLSGGEAQRIRLATQIGSHLLGVLYVLDEPTIGLHQNDNEKLIQAILALRDIGNTVIIVEHDIDVMLASDYIIDIGPGAGKYGGTVIAEGTPEEIMKDPNSITGQYLSGAKKVEIPKKRRKSNGRFLKIIEATEHNLKKISIQIPLETFVGITGVSGSGKSTLVNDILVKVVSAKLNRAKAVAGAHKAIEGI
;
A
#
# COMPACT_ATOMS: atom_id res chain seq x y z
N MET A 1 -35.13 18.13 -1.00
CA MET A 1 -36.61 18.18 -1.02
C MET A 1 -37.21 17.67 0.26
N ASP A 2 -37.05 16.38 0.60
CA ASP A 2 -37.69 15.78 1.78
C ASP A 2 -37.20 16.37 3.11
N HIS A 3 -35.92 16.74 3.20
CA HIS A 3 -35.39 17.45 4.37
C HIS A 3 -36.12 18.79 4.64
N ILE A 4 -36.37 19.58 3.60
CA ILE A 4 -37.09 20.86 3.72
C ILE A 4 -38.57 20.63 4.04
N ALA A 5 -39.17 19.57 3.50
CA ALA A 5 -40.55 19.19 3.83
C ALA A 5 -40.73 18.76 5.30
N GLY A 6 -39.70 18.14 5.89
CA GLY A 6 -39.68 17.73 7.30
C GLY A 6 -39.36 18.84 8.30
N MET A 7 -39.08 20.07 7.86
CA MET A 7 -38.88 21.22 8.76
C MET A 7 -40.20 21.63 9.44
N THR A 8 -40.10 22.35 10.56
CA THR A 8 -41.27 22.83 11.32
C THR A 8 -42.23 23.64 10.43
N GLU A 9 -43.51 23.28 10.44
CA GLU A 9 -44.52 23.98 9.65
C GLU A 9 -44.65 25.46 10.06
N GLY A 10 -44.76 26.35 9.08
CA GLY A 10 -44.82 27.80 9.25
C GLY A 10 -43.45 28.51 9.26
N LYS A 11 -42.34 27.76 9.26
CA LYS A 11 -40.98 28.30 9.24
C LYS A 11 -40.68 29.06 7.93
N LYS A 12 -40.05 30.23 8.02
CA LYS A 12 -39.65 31.04 6.85
C LYS A 12 -38.19 30.75 6.50
N ILE A 13 -37.95 30.30 5.26
CA ILE A 13 -36.62 29.95 4.78
C ILE A 13 -36.27 30.74 3.52
N ILE A 14 -34.96 30.96 3.33
CA ILE A 14 -34.39 31.59 2.14
C ILE A 14 -33.47 30.57 1.47
N LEU A 15 -33.75 30.28 0.20
CA LEU A 15 -32.91 29.42 -0.62
C LEU A 15 -31.83 30.27 -1.30
N LEU A 16 -30.58 29.91 -1.05
CA LEU A 16 -29.40 30.63 -1.44
C LEU A 16 -28.54 29.76 -2.36
N ALA A 17 -28.04 30.33 -3.46
CA ALA A 17 -27.04 29.68 -4.31
C ALA A 17 -25.67 30.34 -4.04
N PRO A 18 -24.71 29.64 -3.41
CA PRO A 18 -23.40 30.21 -3.13
C PRO A 18 -22.56 30.29 -4.40
N LEU A 19 -22.10 31.49 -4.75
CA LEU A 19 -21.23 31.70 -5.91
C LEU A 19 -19.78 31.91 -5.50
N ILE A 20 -19.55 32.63 -4.39
CA ILE A 20 -18.22 32.93 -3.87
C ILE A 20 -18.24 32.74 -2.36
N LYS A 21 -17.24 32.05 -1.83
CA LYS A 21 -17.03 31.86 -0.39
C LYS A 21 -15.61 32.28 -0.01
N ASP A 22 -15.50 33.27 0.88
CA ASP A 22 -14.24 33.75 1.48
C ASP A 22 -13.10 34.07 0.51
N ARG A 23 -13.41 34.60 -0.69
CA ARG A 23 -12.39 34.98 -1.69
C ARG A 23 -12.17 36.48 -1.72
N LYS A 24 -10.91 36.88 -1.87
CA LYS A 24 -10.52 38.29 -2.08
C LYS A 24 -10.86 38.76 -3.48
N GLY A 25 -11.24 40.02 -3.61
CA GLY A 25 -11.49 40.68 -4.90
C GLY A 25 -12.82 41.43 -4.95
N GLN A 26 -12.96 42.30 -5.95
CA GLN A 26 -14.16 43.14 -6.12
C GLN A 26 -15.35 42.37 -6.73
N HIS A 27 -15.09 41.24 -7.38
CA HIS A 27 -16.08 40.32 -7.96
C HIS A 27 -17.14 40.97 -8.90
N GLN A 28 -16.83 42.10 -9.54
CA GLN A 28 -17.75 42.83 -10.44
C GLN A 28 -18.34 41.94 -11.55
N LYS A 29 -17.51 41.06 -12.15
CA LYS A 29 -17.97 40.10 -13.18
C LYS A 29 -19.06 39.16 -12.68
N THR A 30 -19.01 38.78 -11.40
CA THR A 30 -20.00 37.91 -10.78
C THR A 30 -21.33 38.66 -10.64
N PHE A 31 -21.31 39.91 -10.18
CA PHE A 31 -22.53 40.73 -10.09
C PHE A 31 -23.15 41.03 -11.46
N GLU A 32 -22.34 41.24 -12.51
CA GLU A 32 -22.84 41.37 -13.88
C GLU A 32 -23.53 40.09 -14.39
N LYS A 33 -22.96 38.91 -14.07
CA LYS A 33 -23.57 37.62 -14.40
C LYS A 33 -24.92 37.45 -13.71
N ILE A 34 -24.98 37.73 -12.40
CA ILE A 34 -26.21 37.67 -11.59
C ILE A 34 -27.30 38.59 -12.19
N LYS A 35 -26.94 39.82 -12.59
CA LYS A 35 -27.87 40.76 -13.24
C LYS A 35 -28.38 40.24 -14.58
N LYS A 36 -27.51 39.64 -15.41
CA LYS A 36 -27.90 39.06 -16.71
C LYS A 36 -28.84 37.86 -16.56
N GLU A 37 -28.66 37.08 -15.51
CA GLU A 37 -29.52 35.93 -15.20
C GLU A 37 -30.88 36.35 -14.57
N GLY A 38 -31.05 37.65 -14.26
CA GLY A 38 -32.32 38.23 -13.83
C GLY A 38 -32.59 38.17 -12.33
N PHE A 39 -31.60 37.79 -11.52
CA PHE A 39 -31.75 37.77 -10.07
C PHE A 39 -31.77 39.20 -9.49
N VAL A 40 -32.68 39.44 -8.54
CA VAL A 40 -32.92 40.78 -7.98
C VAL A 40 -32.20 40.99 -6.65
N ARG A 41 -31.93 39.90 -5.91
CA ARG A 41 -31.39 39.96 -4.55
C ARG A 41 -30.16 39.08 -4.40
N VAL A 42 -29.21 39.59 -3.64
CA VAL A 42 -27.99 38.88 -3.26
C VAL A 42 -27.76 39.04 -1.78
N ARG A 43 -27.04 38.09 -1.20
CA ARG A 43 -26.46 38.19 0.13
C ARG A 43 -24.97 38.41 -0.04
N VAL A 44 -24.44 39.46 0.57
CA VAL A 44 -23.02 39.80 0.51
C VAL A 44 -22.55 39.98 1.94
N ASP A 45 -21.54 39.21 2.34
CA ASP A 45 -20.96 39.22 3.68
C ASP A 45 -22.00 39.08 4.81
N GLY A 46 -23.04 38.29 4.56
CA GLY A 46 -24.11 38.03 5.51
C GLY A 46 -25.34 38.93 5.37
N GLU A 47 -25.25 40.06 4.68
CA GLU A 47 -26.36 41.02 4.52
C GLU A 47 -27.11 40.80 3.20
N VAL A 48 -28.43 40.68 3.27
CA VAL A 48 -29.30 40.52 2.09
C VAL A 48 -29.66 41.89 1.55
N MET A 49 -29.33 42.16 0.29
CA MET A 49 -29.55 43.45 -0.37
C MET A 49 -30.01 43.31 -1.83
N SER A 50 -30.47 44.42 -2.39
CA SER A 50 -30.80 44.51 -3.81
C SER A 50 -29.53 44.50 -4.65
N ILE A 51 -29.52 43.77 -5.77
CA ILE A 51 -28.38 43.72 -6.70
C ILE A 51 -28.01 45.09 -7.30
N LEU A 52 -28.93 46.05 -7.25
CA LEU A 52 -28.74 47.43 -7.71
C LEU A 52 -28.04 48.32 -6.66
N GLU A 53 -28.09 47.91 -5.39
CA GLU A 53 -27.61 48.69 -4.24
C GLU A 53 -26.31 48.12 -3.66
N VAL A 54 -25.72 47.11 -4.30
CA VAL A 54 -24.48 46.47 -3.84
C VAL A 54 -23.32 47.48 -3.93
N PRO A 55 -22.61 47.78 -2.83
CA PRO A 55 -21.46 48.67 -2.83
C PRO A 55 -20.26 48.03 -3.55
N GLU A 56 -19.32 48.84 -4.02
CA GLU A 56 -18.05 48.32 -4.52
C GLU A 56 -17.29 47.61 -3.39
N LEU A 57 -17.00 46.32 -3.60
CA LEU A 57 -16.28 45.50 -2.64
C LEU A 57 -14.78 45.82 -2.64
N GLU A 58 -14.14 45.71 -1.48
CA GLU A 58 -12.72 46.00 -1.33
C GLU A 58 -11.85 44.85 -1.86
N GLU A 59 -10.91 45.13 -2.76
CA GLU A 59 -10.09 44.10 -3.40
C GLU A 59 -9.25 43.27 -2.41
N ASN A 60 -8.84 43.86 -1.29
CA ASN A 60 -7.96 43.23 -0.31
C ASN A 60 -8.68 42.42 0.78
N LYS A 61 -10.01 42.52 0.88
CA LYS A 61 -10.83 41.80 1.87
C LYS A 61 -11.46 40.56 1.25
N LYS A 62 -11.68 39.55 2.09
CA LYS A 62 -12.40 38.34 1.69
C LYS A 62 -13.88 38.63 1.72
N HIS A 63 -14.59 38.22 0.68
CA HIS A 63 -16.02 38.39 0.54
C HIS A 63 -16.70 37.05 0.28
N SER A 64 -17.94 36.92 0.77
CA SER A 64 -18.85 35.82 0.47
C SER A 64 -20.11 36.37 -0.20
N ILE A 65 -20.49 35.75 -1.33
CA ILE A 65 -21.57 36.21 -2.20
C ILE A 65 -22.48 35.03 -2.52
N GLU A 66 -23.74 35.15 -2.11
CA GLU A 66 -24.79 34.19 -2.39
C GLU A 66 -25.96 34.86 -3.14
N VAL A 67 -26.54 34.16 -4.11
CA VAL A 67 -27.74 34.62 -4.81
C VAL A 67 -28.97 34.16 -4.05
N VAL A 68 -29.94 35.06 -3.84
CA VAL A 68 -31.24 34.70 -3.27
C VAL A 68 -32.14 34.20 -4.40
N VAL A 69 -32.40 32.89 -4.42
CA VAL A 69 -33.19 32.24 -5.47
C VAL A 69 -34.68 32.30 -5.14
N ASP A 70 -35.07 31.87 -3.94
CA ASP A 70 -36.47 31.97 -3.50
C ASP A 70 -36.58 32.19 -1.98
N ARG A 71 -37.73 32.71 -1.55
CA ARG A 71 -38.14 32.86 -0.16
C ARG A 71 -39.44 32.11 0.05
N LEU A 72 -39.38 31.07 0.86
CA LEU A 72 -40.47 30.11 1.03
C LEU A 72 -40.91 30.06 2.49
N VAL A 73 -42.18 29.72 2.68
CA VAL A 73 -42.73 29.33 3.99
C VAL A 73 -42.95 27.83 3.91
N VAL A 74 -42.40 27.09 4.88
CA VAL A 74 -42.56 25.63 4.99
C VAL A 74 -44.03 25.35 5.32
N LYS A 75 -44.84 25.13 4.30
CA LYS A 75 -46.27 24.86 4.42
C LYS A 75 -46.72 23.99 3.26
N ASP A 76 -47.43 22.90 3.57
CA ASP A 76 -48.02 22.02 2.58
C ASP A 76 -47.00 21.52 1.53
N LEU A 77 -45.85 20.98 1.98
CA LEU A 77 -44.76 20.50 1.10
C LEU A 77 -44.74 18.97 0.95
N GLU A 78 -45.64 18.28 1.65
CA GLU A 78 -45.78 16.82 1.60
C GLU A 78 -46.43 16.36 0.27
N PRO A 79 -46.08 15.16 -0.23
CA PRO A 79 -46.75 14.59 -1.39
C PRO A 79 -48.23 14.35 -1.09
N GLN A 80 -49.10 14.90 -1.93
CA GLN A 80 -50.55 14.69 -1.82
C GLN A 80 -50.96 13.51 -2.70
N PHE A 81 -51.88 12.68 -2.22
CA PHE A 81 -52.39 11.53 -2.96
C PHE A 81 -53.92 11.51 -2.95
N GLN A 82 -54.52 11.15 -4.08
CA GLN A 82 -55.94 10.82 -4.18
C GLN A 82 -56.09 9.29 -4.11
N GLU A 83 -56.87 8.81 -3.14
CA GLU A 83 -57.18 7.39 -3.04
C GLU A 83 -58.44 7.07 -3.86
N LEU A 84 -58.29 6.17 -4.83
CA LEU A 84 -59.39 5.68 -5.65
C LEU A 84 -60.23 4.66 -4.87
N LYS A 85 -61.48 4.45 -5.32
CA LYS A 85 -62.36 3.40 -4.77
C LYS A 85 -61.78 1.98 -4.90
N SER A 86 -60.76 1.79 -5.74
CA SER A 86 -59.99 0.55 -5.89
C SER A 86 -58.91 0.35 -4.84
N GLY A 87 -58.63 1.35 -3.98
CA GLY A 87 -57.51 1.35 -3.03
C GLY A 87 -56.17 1.83 -3.61
N GLU A 88 -56.12 2.17 -4.90
CA GLU A 88 -54.93 2.77 -5.53
C GLU A 88 -54.78 4.25 -5.16
N LYS A 89 -53.56 4.65 -4.79
CA LYS A 89 -53.20 6.05 -4.48
C LYS A 89 -52.56 6.70 -5.70
N ILE A 90 -53.20 7.72 -6.25
CA ILE A 90 -52.68 8.51 -7.37
C ILE A 90 -52.02 9.78 -6.82
N PRO A 91 -50.77 10.10 -7.19
CA PRO A 91 -50.13 11.35 -6.78
C PRO A 91 -50.86 12.56 -7.38
N LEU A 92 -51.25 13.50 -6.53
CA LEU A 92 -51.81 14.79 -6.90
C LEU A 92 -50.68 15.81 -7.08
N SER A 93 -50.85 16.75 -8.01
CA SER A 93 -49.91 17.87 -8.15
C SER A 93 -50.01 18.78 -6.92
N ASN A 94 -48.95 18.86 -6.13
CA ASN A 94 -48.82 19.84 -5.05
C ASN A 94 -48.02 21.06 -5.57
N PRO A 95 -48.66 22.22 -5.81
CA PRO A 95 -48.00 23.40 -6.36
C PRO A 95 -46.85 23.93 -5.49
N SER A 96 -46.98 23.83 -4.15
CA SER A 96 -45.95 24.26 -3.20
C SER A 96 -44.71 23.38 -3.30
N ARG A 97 -44.90 22.06 -3.46
CA ARG A 97 -43.79 21.12 -3.66
C ARG A 97 -43.13 21.29 -5.03
N SER A 98 -43.90 21.54 -6.09
CA SER A 98 -43.35 21.84 -7.43
C SER A 98 -42.51 23.11 -7.43
N ARG A 99 -42.99 24.19 -6.80
CA ARG A 99 -42.22 25.43 -6.65
C ARG A 99 -40.92 25.22 -5.88
N LEU A 100 -40.96 24.42 -4.81
CA LEU A 100 -39.75 24.08 -4.06
C LEU A 100 -38.77 23.30 -4.93
N ALA A 101 -39.25 22.35 -5.75
CA ALA A 101 -38.40 21.58 -6.66
C ALA A 101 -37.69 22.48 -7.68
N ASP A 102 -38.44 23.37 -8.35
CA ASP A 102 -37.90 24.32 -9.33
C ASP A 102 -36.85 25.24 -8.68
N SER A 103 -37.11 25.68 -7.45
CA SER A 103 -36.20 26.54 -6.70
C SER A 103 -34.92 25.82 -6.27
N VAL A 104 -35.03 24.56 -5.84
CA VAL A 104 -33.88 23.72 -5.48
C VAL A 104 -33.03 23.44 -6.71
N GLU A 105 -33.64 23.09 -7.85
CA GLU A 105 -32.94 22.86 -9.11
C GLU A 105 -32.21 24.13 -9.58
N THR A 106 -32.87 25.29 -9.48
CA THR A 106 -32.26 26.58 -9.81
C THR A 106 -31.09 26.89 -8.88
N CYS A 107 -31.25 26.66 -7.57
CA CYS A 107 -30.18 26.85 -6.59
C CYS A 107 -28.95 26.01 -6.91
N LEU A 108 -29.13 24.71 -7.14
CA LEU A 108 -28.04 23.78 -7.42
C LEU A 108 -27.37 24.10 -8.75
N LYS A 109 -28.14 24.42 -9.79
CA LYS A 109 -27.60 24.81 -11.10
C LYS A 109 -26.78 26.10 -11.04
N THR A 110 -27.27 27.12 -10.32
CA THR A 110 -26.57 28.40 -10.17
C THR A 110 -25.35 28.28 -9.25
N GLY A 111 -25.45 27.48 -8.18
CA GLY A 111 -24.38 27.25 -7.19
C GLY A 111 -23.40 26.13 -7.56
N GLU A 112 -23.38 25.67 -8.82
CA GLU A 112 -22.49 24.60 -9.31
C GLU A 112 -22.56 23.30 -8.46
N GLY A 113 -23.78 22.89 -8.13
CA GLY A 113 -24.09 21.71 -7.31
C GLY A 113 -24.18 22.00 -5.81
N LEU A 114 -24.09 23.27 -5.37
CA LEU A 114 -24.26 23.68 -3.97
C LEU A 114 -25.53 24.51 -3.78
N MET A 115 -26.20 24.32 -2.64
CA MET A 115 -27.36 25.11 -2.21
C MET A 115 -27.24 25.39 -0.71
N MET A 116 -27.65 26.56 -0.26
CA MET A 116 -27.77 26.90 1.16
C MET A 116 -29.23 27.18 1.51
N VAL A 117 -29.69 26.70 2.66
CA VAL A 117 -31.00 27.00 3.23
C VAL A 117 -30.79 27.83 4.48
N MET A 118 -31.25 29.08 4.47
CA MET A 118 -31.14 29.97 5.61
C MET A 118 -32.48 30.12 6.31
N ASP A 119 -32.49 29.97 7.63
CA ASP A 119 -33.60 30.36 8.49
C ASP A 119 -33.69 31.89 8.54
N HIS A 120 -34.85 32.45 8.18
CA HIS A 120 -35.04 33.89 8.17
C HIS A 120 -35.06 34.52 9.57
N GLU A 121 -35.48 33.77 10.59
CA GLU A 121 -35.63 34.26 11.98
C GLU A 121 -34.38 34.01 12.81
N LEU A 122 -33.76 32.84 12.70
CA LEU A 122 -32.56 32.48 13.46
C LEU A 122 -31.25 32.85 12.76
N GLY A 123 -31.26 33.05 11.44
CA GLY A 123 -30.06 33.30 10.64
C GLY A 123 -29.15 32.08 10.47
N GLU A 124 -29.55 30.91 10.97
CA GLU A 124 -28.85 29.64 10.78
C GLU A 124 -28.87 29.24 9.30
N VAL A 125 -27.74 28.73 8.79
CA VAL A 125 -27.57 28.33 7.40
C VAL A 125 -27.19 26.86 7.34
N GLU A 126 -27.94 26.07 6.58
CA GLU A 126 -27.63 24.67 6.28
C GLU A 126 -27.15 24.56 4.82
N LEU A 127 -25.99 23.95 4.60
CA LEU A 127 -25.43 23.72 3.26
C LEU A 127 -25.82 22.33 2.73
N PHE A 128 -26.25 22.26 1.48
CA PHE A 128 -26.53 21.06 0.72
C PHE A 128 -25.66 21.02 -0.53
N SER A 129 -25.29 19.83 -0.95
CA SER A 129 -24.44 19.60 -2.12
C SER A 129 -24.94 18.38 -2.89
N GLU A 130 -24.98 18.47 -4.22
CA GLU A 130 -25.12 17.31 -5.12
C GLU A 130 -23.87 16.42 -5.12
N ASN A 131 -22.71 17.04 -4.89
CA ASN A 131 -21.43 16.35 -4.77
C ASN A 131 -21.11 16.04 -3.30
N PHE A 132 -20.15 15.13 -3.05
CA PHE A 132 -19.65 14.90 -1.69
C PHE A 132 -18.78 16.09 -1.25
N ALA A 133 -19.40 17.17 -0.78
CA ALA A 133 -18.72 18.39 -0.35
C ALA A 133 -18.72 18.53 1.16
N CYS A 134 -17.55 18.83 1.74
CA CYS A 134 -17.43 19.10 3.18
C CYS A 134 -17.49 20.61 3.46
N GLU A 135 -18.45 21.02 4.30
CA GLU A 135 -18.71 22.41 4.65
C GLU A 135 -17.54 23.09 5.38
N ALA A 136 -16.85 22.35 6.25
CA ALA A 136 -15.81 22.89 7.13
C ALA A 136 -14.46 23.09 6.43
N CYS A 137 -14.14 22.30 5.40
CA CYS A 137 -12.83 22.34 4.74
C CYS A 137 -12.88 22.62 3.23
N GLY A 138 -14.07 22.73 2.63
CA GLY A 138 -14.24 23.07 1.21
C GLY A 138 -13.77 21.97 0.24
N VAL A 139 -13.57 20.75 0.73
CA VAL A 139 -13.25 19.59 -0.12
C VAL A 139 -14.49 19.22 -0.90
N ASN A 140 -14.42 19.29 -2.23
CA ASN A 140 -15.43 18.81 -3.15
C ASN A 140 -14.93 17.52 -3.80
N MET A 141 -15.57 16.40 -3.47
CA MET A 141 -15.20 15.09 -3.98
C MET A 141 -16.17 14.70 -5.10
N SER A 142 -15.60 14.34 -6.25
CA SER A 142 -16.32 13.73 -7.38
C SER A 142 -17.05 12.44 -6.98
N GLU A 143 -17.95 11.97 -7.83
CA GLU A 143 -18.68 10.72 -7.61
C GLU A 143 -17.74 9.55 -7.28
N ILE A 144 -18.14 8.72 -6.31
CA ILE A 144 -17.34 7.61 -5.82
C ILE A 144 -17.52 6.42 -6.76
N GLU A 145 -16.51 6.15 -7.58
CA GLU A 145 -16.50 5.00 -8.48
C GLU A 145 -15.38 4.01 -8.12
N PRO A 146 -15.46 2.72 -8.53
CA PRO A 146 -14.42 1.73 -8.26
C PRO A 146 -13.02 2.15 -8.74
N ARG A 147 -12.93 2.89 -9.85
CA ARG A 147 -11.64 3.38 -10.40
C ARG A 147 -10.93 4.37 -9.49
N ASN A 148 -11.66 5.06 -8.61
CA ASN A 148 -11.08 6.00 -7.65
C ASN A 148 -10.33 5.27 -6.53
N PHE A 149 -10.61 3.98 -6.30
CA PHE A 149 -9.88 3.16 -5.32
C PHE A 149 -8.73 2.35 -5.93
N SER A 150 -8.44 2.54 -7.21
CA SER A 150 -7.32 1.87 -7.89
C SER A 150 -6.06 2.72 -7.84
N PHE A 151 -4.99 2.18 -7.24
CA PHE A 151 -3.66 2.79 -7.28
C PHE A 151 -2.98 2.69 -8.65
N ASN A 152 -3.54 1.91 -9.58
CA ASN A 152 -3.08 1.84 -10.97
C ASN A 152 -3.75 2.88 -11.88
N SER A 153 -4.72 3.63 -11.34
CA SER A 153 -5.45 4.68 -12.05
C SER A 153 -5.03 6.05 -11.53
N PRO A 154 -4.79 7.06 -12.38
CA PRO A 154 -4.46 8.41 -11.94
C PRO A 154 -5.57 9.06 -11.10
N HIS A 155 -6.81 8.57 -11.23
CA HIS A 155 -7.95 9.05 -10.43
C HIS A 155 -7.82 8.69 -8.94
N GLY A 156 -7.22 7.54 -8.62
CA GLY A 156 -7.07 7.05 -7.25
C GLY A 156 -5.64 7.10 -6.71
N ALA A 157 -4.64 7.07 -7.59
CA ALA A 157 -3.23 7.00 -7.23
C ALA A 157 -2.73 8.24 -6.49
N CYS A 158 -1.90 8.02 -5.47
CA CYS A 158 -1.16 9.08 -4.80
C CYS A 158 -0.29 9.85 -5.82
N GLU A 159 -0.39 11.17 -5.81
CA GLU A 159 0.26 12.04 -6.80
C GLU A 159 1.78 12.05 -6.67
N GLN A 160 2.31 11.92 -5.45
CA GLN A 160 3.76 11.99 -5.21
C GLN A 160 4.51 10.70 -5.55
N CYS A 161 3.84 9.54 -5.53
CA CYS A 161 4.47 8.25 -5.85
C CYS A 161 3.79 7.52 -7.01
N HIS A 162 2.83 8.17 -7.68
CA HIS A 162 2.03 7.61 -8.77
C HIS A 162 1.47 6.22 -8.47
N GLY A 163 1.02 6.01 -7.22
CA GLY A 163 0.45 4.72 -6.80
C GLY A 163 1.46 3.63 -6.47
N LEU A 164 2.76 3.91 -6.45
CA LEU A 164 3.77 2.93 -6.02
C LEU A 164 3.73 2.68 -4.50
N GLY A 165 3.41 3.70 -3.71
CA GLY A 165 3.47 3.67 -2.24
C GLY A 165 4.88 3.83 -1.69
N THR A 166 5.89 3.64 -2.51
CA THR A 166 7.30 3.79 -2.16
C THR A 166 7.98 4.84 -3.02
N LYS A 167 9.09 5.36 -2.53
CA LYS A 167 10.04 6.19 -3.27
C LYS A 167 11.42 5.57 -3.17
N LEU A 168 12.16 5.65 -4.25
CA LEU A 168 13.56 5.29 -4.28
C LEU A 168 14.35 6.56 -3.96
N GLU A 169 15.02 6.58 -2.81
CA GLU A 169 15.80 7.74 -2.33
C GLU A 169 17.23 7.29 -2.00
N ILE A 170 18.20 8.20 -2.13
CA ILE A 170 19.60 7.89 -1.79
C ILE A 170 19.74 7.76 -0.27
N ASP A 171 20.36 6.68 0.20
CA ASP A 171 20.56 6.41 1.62
C ASP A 171 21.99 6.78 2.03
N GLY A 172 22.14 7.70 2.98
CA GLY A 172 23.44 8.15 3.48
C GLY A 172 24.31 7.03 4.05
N ASP A 173 23.72 6.00 4.66
CA ASP A 173 24.45 4.85 5.19
C ASP A 173 24.99 3.93 4.08
N LEU A 174 24.32 3.89 2.91
CA LEU A 174 24.84 3.20 1.72
C LEU A 174 25.95 3.99 1.03
N VAL A 175 25.86 5.32 1.06
CA VAL A 175 26.89 6.23 0.53
C VAL A 175 28.18 6.15 1.37
N ILE A 176 28.04 6.06 2.70
CA ILE A 176 29.16 5.96 3.66
C ILE A 176 29.01 4.68 4.51
N PRO A 177 29.30 3.49 3.95
CA PRO A 177 29.08 2.22 4.64
C PRO A 177 30.05 1.99 5.81
N ASN A 178 31.26 2.55 5.74
CA ASN A 178 32.27 2.40 6.79
C ASN A 178 32.61 3.75 7.42
N LYS A 179 31.93 4.06 8.53
CA LYS A 179 32.13 5.31 9.30
C LYS A 179 33.49 5.37 10.04
N ASN A 180 34.31 4.31 10.00
CA ASN A 180 35.66 4.33 10.55
C ASN A 180 36.72 4.90 9.58
N LEU A 181 36.39 5.05 8.30
CA LEU A 181 37.27 5.71 7.33
C LEU A 181 37.08 7.22 7.41
N SER A 182 38.13 7.97 7.09
CA SER A 182 38.02 9.42 6.91
C SER A 182 37.46 9.78 5.53
N LEU A 183 36.96 11.00 5.37
CA LEU A 183 36.47 11.49 4.07
C LEU A 183 37.60 11.45 3.01
N SER A 184 38.82 11.75 3.42
CA SER A 184 40.00 11.76 2.55
C SER A 184 40.47 10.37 2.10
N GLU A 185 40.20 9.33 2.89
CA GLU A 185 40.50 7.92 2.56
C GLU A 185 39.42 7.27 1.67
N GLY A 186 38.43 8.04 1.22
CA GLY A 186 37.36 7.53 0.36
C GLY A 186 36.18 6.93 1.13
N ALA A 187 35.84 7.46 2.30
CA ALA A 187 34.63 7.06 3.02
C ALA A 187 33.34 7.24 2.17
N ILE A 188 33.31 8.23 1.28
CA ILE A 188 32.21 8.45 0.31
C ILE A 188 32.42 7.50 -0.88
N MET A 189 31.73 6.36 -0.85
CA MET A 189 31.96 5.28 -1.81
C MET A 189 31.65 5.64 -3.28
N PRO A 190 30.58 6.41 -3.60
CA PRO A 190 30.33 6.87 -4.98
C PRO A 190 31.49 7.63 -5.63
N TRP A 191 32.33 8.28 -4.82
CA TRP A 191 33.47 9.08 -5.31
C TRP A 191 34.78 8.29 -5.31
N ALA A 192 34.85 7.17 -4.59
CA ALA A 192 36.05 6.35 -4.46
C ALA A 192 36.44 5.55 -5.71
N SER A 193 35.52 5.35 -6.67
CA SER A 193 35.75 4.43 -7.81
C SER A 193 36.57 5.01 -8.98
N THR A 194 36.94 6.29 -8.95
CA THR A 194 37.61 6.95 -10.08
C THR A 194 38.74 7.86 -9.61
N THR A 195 39.98 7.48 -9.93
CA THR A 195 41.24 8.15 -9.52
C THR A 195 41.35 9.62 -9.94
N SER A 196 40.74 10.01 -11.06
CA SER A 196 40.72 11.40 -11.56
C SER A 196 39.67 12.28 -10.87
N HIS A 197 38.56 11.71 -10.42
CA HIS A 197 37.48 12.45 -9.73
C HIS A 197 37.78 12.67 -8.24
N LEU A 198 38.54 11.77 -7.63
CA LEU A 198 38.99 11.88 -6.24
C LEU A 198 39.68 13.21 -5.96
N ASP A 199 40.49 13.74 -6.89
CA ASP A 199 41.27 14.95 -6.62
C ASP A 199 40.39 16.23 -6.61
N TRP A 200 39.39 16.34 -7.50
CA TRP A 200 38.45 17.48 -7.48
C TRP A 200 37.50 17.42 -6.27
N TYR A 201 36.87 16.26 -6.02
CA TYR A 201 35.93 16.11 -4.92
C TYR A 201 36.61 16.23 -3.54
N ASN A 202 37.84 15.74 -3.38
CA ASN A 202 38.59 15.95 -2.15
C ASN A 202 38.98 17.43 -1.94
N ARG A 203 39.31 18.17 -3.01
CA ARG A 203 39.65 19.59 -2.91
C ARG A 203 38.45 20.46 -2.54
N ILE A 204 37.28 20.22 -3.13
CA ILE A 204 36.06 20.94 -2.74
C ILE A 204 35.66 20.59 -1.30
N LEU A 205 35.74 19.33 -0.89
CA LEU A 205 35.50 18.93 0.50
C LEU A 205 36.44 19.63 1.48
N LYS A 206 37.73 19.76 1.16
CA LYS A 206 38.70 20.53 1.98
C LYS A 206 38.32 22.01 2.10
N ALA A 207 37.83 22.62 1.02
CA ALA A 207 37.37 24.01 1.04
C ALA A 207 36.11 24.19 1.92
N VAL A 208 35.16 23.25 1.82
CA VAL A 208 33.94 23.22 2.65
C VAL A 208 34.31 22.99 4.12
N ALA A 209 35.17 22.01 4.39
CA ALA A 209 35.66 21.65 5.72
C ALA A 209 36.35 22.83 6.44
N LYS A 210 37.18 23.60 5.71
CA LYS A 210 37.84 24.79 6.25
C LYS A 210 36.85 25.87 6.70
N LYS A 211 35.76 26.03 5.95
CA LYS A 211 34.74 27.06 6.23
C LYS A 211 33.77 26.64 7.33
N HIS A 212 33.42 25.36 7.39
CA HIS A 212 32.47 24.78 8.35
C HIS A 212 33.14 24.09 9.55
N HIS A 213 34.45 24.30 9.72
CA HIS A 213 35.23 23.88 10.89
C HIS A 213 35.18 22.37 11.23
N PHE A 214 35.23 21.50 10.22
CA PHE A 214 35.38 20.05 10.41
C PHE A 214 36.65 19.50 9.75
N SER A 215 37.14 18.33 10.18
CA SER A 215 38.33 17.68 9.60
C SER A 215 37.93 16.64 8.55
N VAL A 216 38.66 16.56 7.45
CA VAL A 216 38.43 15.54 6.41
C VAL A 216 39.29 14.28 6.62
N GLU A 217 40.25 14.38 7.54
CA GLU A 217 41.19 13.34 7.95
C GLU A 217 40.70 12.54 9.16
N ALA A 218 39.78 13.11 9.96
CA ALA A 218 39.13 12.39 11.04
C ALA A 218 38.19 11.29 10.50
N PRO A 219 38.08 10.14 11.18
CA PRO A 219 37.05 9.14 10.89
C PRO A 219 35.64 9.75 10.88
N VAL A 220 34.79 9.35 9.94
CA VAL A 220 33.44 9.93 9.80
C VAL A 220 32.60 9.81 11.09
N LYS A 221 32.78 8.76 11.89
CA LYS A 221 32.08 8.59 13.18
C LYS A 221 32.41 9.68 14.22
N GLU A 222 33.51 10.41 14.05
CA GLU A 222 33.96 11.48 14.94
C GLU A 222 33.48 12.86 14.47
N LEU A 223 32.86 12.96 13.29
CA LEU A 223 32.25 14.18 12.78
C LEU A 223 30.93 14.47 13.52
N SER A 224 30.64 15.76 13.72
CA SER A 224 29.33 16.19 14.21
C SER A 224 28.23 15.92 13.18
N GLU A 225 26.97 15.79 13.64
CA GLU A 225 25.82 15.62 12.74
C GLU A 225 25.67 16.80 11.76
N GLU A 226 25.98 18.02 12.20
CA GLU A 226 25.98 19.22 11.36
C GLU A 226 27.03 19.13 10.25
N ALA A 227 28.26 18.70 10.57
CA ALA A 227 29.31 18.50 9.59
C ALA A 227 28.96 17.41 8.57
N LEU A 228 28.34 16.31 9.05
CA LEU A 228 27.90 15.22 8.18
C LEU A 228 26.76 15.68 7.24
N ASN A 229 25.81 16.47 7.75
CA ASN A 229 24.72 17.02 6.94
C ASN A 229 25.25 17.98 5.87
N VAL A 230 26.23 18.83 6.20
CA VAL A 230 26.91 19.71 5.24
C VAL A 230 27.55 18.88 4.12
N VAL A 231 28.23 17.78 4.45
CA VAL A 231 28.84 16.88 3.45
C VAL A 231 27.77 16.22 2.57
N LEU A 232 26.70 15.67 3.15
CA LEU A 232 25.69 14.89 2.44
C LEU A 232 24.73 15.76 1.61
N TYR A 233 24.20 16.84 2.17
CA TYR A 233 23.14 17.68 1.58
C TYR A 233 23.64 19.02 1.05
N GLY A 234 24.92 19.33 1.25
CA GLY A 234 25.53 20.55 0.72
C GLY A 234 25.25 21.78 1.56
N THR A 235 25.51 22.95 0.98
CA THR A 235 25.46 24.25 1.69
C THR A 235 24.61 25.29 0.94
N GLY A 236 23.68 24.82 0.13
CA GLY A 236 22.77 25.66 -0.65
C GLY A 236 23.51 26.53 -1.66
N GLU A 237 23.40 27.85 -1.52
CA GLU A 237 23.94 28.82 -2.48
C GLU A 237 25.38 29.28 -2.20
N GLU A 238 26.01 28.75 -1.15
CA GLU A 238 27.35 29.17 -0.78
C GLU A 238 28.40 28.82 -1.86
N MET A 239 29.27 29.80 -2.12
CA MET A 239 30.33 29.70 -3.11
C MET A 239 31.67 29.38 -2.43
N TYR A 240 32.42 28.45 -3.03
CA TYR A 240 33.74 28.01 -2.57
C TYR A 240 34.79 28.23 -3.64
N ASN A 241 35.95 28.74 -3.24
CA ASN A 241 37.10 28.92 -4.11
C ASN A 241 38.01 27.69 -4.03
N VAL A 242 38.10 26.93 -5.12
CA VAL A 242 38.90 25.71 -5.23
C VAL A 242 40.05 25.95 -6.21
N SER A 243 41.28 25.60 -5.81
CA SER A 243 42.48 25.76 -6.64
C SER A 243 42.89 24.41 -7.25
N TRP A 244 42.95 24.36 -8.57
CA TRP A 244 43.43 23.18 -9.34
C TRP A 244 44.61 23.54 -10.26
N ASP A 245 44.55 24.72 -10.89
CA ASP A 245 45.64 25.41 -11.63
C ASP A 245 45.31 26.91 -11.82
N LYS A 246 44.00 27.22 -11.97
CA LYS A 246 43.37 28.53 -11.79
C LYS A 246 42.37 28.45 -10.63
N ALA A 247 42.01 29.59 -10.04
CA ALA A 247 40.99 29.65 -8.99
C ALA A 247 39.59 29.53 -9.63
N TYR A 248 38.84 28.49 -9.25
CA TYR A 248 37.46 28.29 -9.67
C TYR A 248 36.52 28.54 -8.49
N THR A 249 35.46 29.31 -8.73
CA THR A 249 34.40 29.51 -7.74
C THR A 249 33.24 28.58 -8.09
N THR A 250 32.92 27.64 -7.20
CA THR A 250 31.87 26.63 -7.42
C THR A 250 30.97 26.52 -6.19
N LYS A 251 29.71 26.12 -6.42
CA LYS A 251 28.80 25.70 -5.35
C LYS A 251 29.08 24.26 -4.94
N TYR A 252 28.76 23.93 -3.70
CA TYR A 252 28.77 22.55 -3.20
C TYR A 252 27.34 22.09 -2.93
N GLU A 253 26.79 21.32 -3.87
CA GLU A 253 25.41 20.81 -3.83
C GLU A 253 25.21 19.63 -2.86
N GLY A 254 26.29 19.01 -2.37
CA GLY A 254 26.23 17.82 -1.51
C GLY A 254 26.30 16.51 -2.29
N VAL A 255 26.63 15.43 -1.60
CA VAL A 255 26.74 14.09 -2.21
C VAL A 255 25.38 13.56 -2.64
N ILE A 256 24.36 13.67 -1.79
CA ILE A 256 23.01 13.12 -2.03
C ILE A 256 22.32 13.86 -3.19
N PRO A 257 22.19 15.21 -3.18
CA PRO A 257 21.57 15.92 -4.30
C PRO A 257 22.31 15.72 -5.63
N ASN A 258 23.64 15.61 -5.60
CA ASN A 258 24.43 15.28 -6.80
C ASN A 258 24.01 13.92 -7.40
N LEU A 259 23.88 12.89 -6.57
CA LEU A 259 23.49 11.55 -7.03
C LEU A 259 22.03 11.50 -7.50
N GLU A 260 21.12 12.15 -6.79
CA GLU A 260 19.70 12.23 -7.17
C GLU A 260 19.53 12.94 -8.51
N ARG A 261 20.17 14.10 -8.69
CA ARG A 261 20.15 14.83 -9.96
C ARG A 261 20.73 13.99 -11.09
N ARG A 262 21.89 13.36 -10.88
CA ARG A 262 22.51 12.47 -11.88
C ARG A 262 21.64 11.26 -12.21
N TYR A 263 20.91 10.70 -11.25
CA TYR A 263 19.98 9.60 -11.49
C TYR A 263 18.83 10.01 -12.42
N LEU A 264 18.27 11.21 -12.20
CA LEU A 264 17.17 11.76 -12.99
C LEU A 264 17.61 12.23 -14.39
N GLU A 265 18.78 12.84 -14.50
CA GLU A 265 19.28 13.44 -15.75
C GLU A 265 20.01 12.43 -16.67
N THR A 266 20.42 11.27 -16.16
CA THR A 266 21.21 10.32 -16.96
C THR A 266 20.33 9.37 -17.77
N ASP A 267 20.62 9.27 -19.08
CA ASP A 267 20.02 8.30 -20.00
C ASP A 267 20.73 6.93 -20.04
N SER A 268 21.87 6.78 -19.35
CA SER A 268 22.65 5.54 -19.29
C SER A 268 22.15 4.59 -18.21
N GLU A 269 21.58 3.45 -18.63
CA GLU A 269 21.18 2.34 -17.75
C GLU A 269 22.32 1.83 -16.86
N TYR A 270 23.56 1.83 -17.36
CA TYR A 270 24.73 1.42 -16.56
C TYR A 270 25.00 2.39 -15.40
N LEU A 271 24.93 3.70 -15.65
CA LEU A 271 25.12 4.69 -14.59
C LEU A 271 23.94 4.67 -13.61
N ARG A 272 22.72 4.54 -14.12
CA ARG A 272 21.50 4.41 -13.33
C ARG A 272 21.61 3.24 -12.36
N GLY A 273 21.92 2.04 -12.86
CA GLY A 273 22.12 0.85 -12.03
C GLY A 273 23.30 0.95 -11.04
N LYS A 274 24.33 1.77 -11.32
CA LYS A 274 25.37 2.08 -10.32
C LYS A 274 24.85 2.96 -9.19
N ILE A 275 24.05 3.98 -9.50
CA ILE A 275 23.49 4.89 -8.50
C ILE A 275 22.44 4.18 -7.64
N GLU A 276 21.64 3.28 -8.22
CA GLU A 276 20.64 2.48 -7.50
C GLU A 276 21.22 1.63 -6.38
N GLN A 277 22.51 1.24 -6.46
CA GLN A 277 23.20 0.54 -5.37
C GLN A 277 23.31 1.36 -4.08
N PHE A 278 23.14 2.67 -4.17
CA PHE A 278 23.17 3.61 -3.05
C PHE A 278 21.78 4.09 -2.64
N MET A 279 20.74 3.56 -3.28
CA MET A 279 19.37 3.95 -3.01
C MET A 279 18.67 2.90 -2.14
N ARG A 280 17.73 3.38 -1.34
CA ARG A 280 16.82 2.55 -0.55
C ARG A 280 15.39 2.89 -0.91
N ILE A 281 14.57 1.84 -0.88
CA ILE A 281 13.12 1.98 -1.03
C ILE A 281 12.57 2.47 0.31
N LEU A 282 12.08 3.70 0.34
CA LEU A 282 11.40 4.31 1.48
C LEU A 282 9.90 4.41 1.23
N GLN A 283 9.12 4.48 2.31
CA GLN A 283 7.68 4.71 2.18
C GLN A 283 7.42 6.14 1.73
N CYS A 284 6.49 6.31 0.79
CA CYS A 284 6.09 7.63 0.33
C CYS A 284 5.54 8.47 1.50
N PRO A 285 6.05 9.69 1.76
CA PRO A 285 5.62 10.49 2.89
C PRO A 285 4.19 11.03 2.76
N GLN A 286 3.71 11.29 1.54
CA GLN A 286 2.35 11.80 1.31
C GLN A 286 1.28 10.74 1.61
N CYS A 287 1.40 9.51 1.08
CA CYS A 287 0.42 8.45 1.31
C CYS A 287 0.79 7.48 2.43
N LYS A 288 1.99 7.61 3.03
CA LYS A 288 2.52 6.71 4.07
C LYS A 288 2.46 5.23 3.66
N GLY A 289 2.80 4.95 2.41
CA GLY A 289 2.73 3.60 1.85
C GLY A 289 1.35 3.15 1.34
N LYS A 290 0.28 3.92 1.56
CA LYS A 290 -1.11 3.51 1.21
C LYS A 290 -1.47 3.62 -0.27
N ARG A 291 -0.58 4.16 -1.10
CA ARG A 291 -0.67 4.21 -2.58
C ARG A 291 -1.81 5.08 -3.15
N LEU A 292 -2.77 5.52 -2.35
CA LEU A 292 -3.96 6.25 -2.79
C LEU A 292 -3.94 7.72 -2.38
N LYS A 293 -4.78 8.54 -3.04
CA LYS A 293 -5.08 9.93 -2.65
C LYS A 293 -5.75 10.00 -1.28
N GLN A 294 -5.53 11.09 -0.56
CA GLN A 294 -6.08 11.27 0.80
C GLN A 294 -7.61 11.28 0.84
N GLU A 295 -8.25 11.84 -0.19
CA GLU A 295 -9.71 11.84 -0.35
C GLU A 295 -10.26 10.40 -0.39
N MET A 296 -9.59 9.50 -1.10
CA MET A 296 -10.00 8.09 -1.22
C MET A 296 -9.75 7.30 0.06
N LEU A 297 -8.74 7.69 0.84
CA LEU A 297 -8.50 7.15 2.17
C LEU A 297 -9.49 7.67 3.22
N ALA A 298 -10.22 8.73 2.92
CA ALA A 298 -11.26 9.25 3.80
C ALA A 298 -12.55 8.41 3.73
N VAL A 299 -12.80 7.71 2.62
CA VAL A 299 -13.92 6.77 2.47
C VAL A 299 -13.65 5.52 3.31
N LYS A 300 -14.58 5.18 4.19
CA LYS A 300 -14.40 4.13 5.21
C LYS A 300 -15.62 3.23 5.32
N ILE A 301 -15.35 1.95 5.58
CA ILE A 301 -16.33 0.94 6.02
C ILE A 301 -15.92 0.55 7.44
N GLU A 302 -16.84 0.62 8.41
CA GLU A 302 -16.54 0.34 9.83
C GLU A 302 -15.26 1.06 10.33
N LYS A 303 -15.15 2.36 10.01
CA LYS A 303 -14.03 3.25 10.35
C LYS A 303 -12.67 2.87 9.71
N LYS A 304 -12.61 1.88 8.81
CA LYS A 304 -11.41 1.47 8.08
C LYS A 304 -11.48 1.89 6.61
N SER A 305 -10.40 2.49 6.11
CA SER A 305 -10.26 2.77 4.68
C SER A 305 -9.88 1.50 3.91
N ILE A 306 -9.99 1.53 2.59
CA ILE A 306 -9.56 0.40 1.75
C ILE A 306 -8.11 -0.01 2.04
N ALA A 307 -7.21 0.97 2.24
CA ALA A 307 -5.81 0.71 2.55
C ALA A 307 -5.63 0.04 3.93
N ASP A 308 -6.48 0.39 4.91
CA ASP A 308 -6.42 -0.22 6.24
C ASP A 308 -6.90 -1.68 6.20
N VAL A 309 -7.89 -1.98 5.35
CA VAL A 309 -8.38 -3.35 5.14
C VAL A 309 -7.35 -4.18 4.36
N THR A 310 -6.70 -3.61 3.34
CA THR A 310 -5.67 -4.34 2.57
C THR A 310 -4.39 -4.59 3.38
N ALA A 311 -4.09 -3.75 4.37
CA ALA A 311 -2.98 -3.95 5.30
C ALA A 311 -3.24 -5.06 6.35
N LEU A 312 -4.48 -5.55 6.46
CA LEU A 312 -4.76 -6.70 7.32
C LEU A 312 -4.17 -7.98 6.72
N SER A 313 -3.76 -8.90 7.60
CA SER A 313 -3.49 -10.27 7.15
C SER A 313 -4.78 -10.91 6.63
N ILE A 314 -4.67 -11.85 5.70
CA ILE A 314 -5.81 -12.55 5.09
C ILE A 314 -6.73 -13.13 6.16
N GLY A 315 -6.18 -13.74 7.21
CA GLY A 315 -6.98 -14.26 8.33
C GLY A 315 -7.74 -13.17 9.11
N LYS A 316 -7.13 -11.99 9.30
CA LYS A 316 -7.78 -10.83 9.94
C LYS A 316 -8.83 -10.19 9.03
N ALA A 317 -8.55 -10.10 7.73
CA ALA A 317 -9.49 -9.62 6.72
C ALA A 317 -10.71 -10.54 6.64
N PHE A 318 -10.51 -11.86 6.68
CA PHE A 318 -11.59 -12.84 6.73
C PHE A 318 -12.50 -12.62 7.95
N GLY A 319 -11.92 -12.48 9.14
CA GLY A 319 -12.68 -12.15 10.36
C GLY A 319 -13.42 -10.81 10.27
N PHE A 320 -12.78 -9.80 9.68
CA PHE A 320 -13.40 -8.47 9.45
C PHE A 320 -14.65 -8.56 8.58
N PHE A 321 -14.59 -9.26 7.43
CA PHE A 321 -15.73 -9.37 6.52
C PHE A 321 -16.81 -10.36 6.99
N GLN A 322 -16.48 -11.30 7.88
CA GLN A 322 -17.50 -12.12 8.56
C GLN A 322 -18.29 -11.32 9.59
N GLY A 323 -17.62 -10.50 10.40
CA GLY A 323 -18.26 -9.68 11.44
C GLY A 323 -18.76 -8.32 10.95
N LEU A 324 -18.82 -8.08 9.64
CA LEU A 324 -19.26 -6.81 9.08
C LEU A 324 -20.78 -6.71 9.12
N GLU A 325 -21.30 -5.80 9.92
CA GLU A 325 -22.72 -5.46 10.01
C GLU A 325 -23.00 -4.24 9.14
N LEU A 326 -24.00 -4.34 8.26
CA LEU A 326 -24.44 -3.27 7.37
C LEU A 326 -25.94 -3.04 7.55
N SER A 327 -26.42 -1.84 7.26
CA SER A 327 -27.86 -1.56 7.21
C SER A 327 -28.53 -2.41 6.13
N ASP A 328 -29.83 -2.69 6.26
CA ASP A 328 -30.58 -3.53 5.32
C ASP A 328 -30.42 -3.06 3.87
N ALA A 329 -30.48 -1.74 3.63
CA ALA A 329 -30.30 -1.15 2.30
C ALA A 329 -28.90 -1.42 1.72
N HIS A 330 -27.84 -1.30 2.54
CA HIS A 330 -26.48 -1.57 2.08
C HIS A 330 -26.21 -3.06 1.89
N THR A 331 -26.78 -3.91 2.74
CA THR A 331 -26.63 -5.36 2.66
C THR A 331 -27.13 -5.91 1.33
N VAL A 332 -28.31 -5.46 0.86
CA VAL A 332 -28.87 -5.90 -0.43
C VAL A 332 -27.92 -5.62 -1.60
N ILE A 333 -27.25 -4.47 -1.59
CA ILE A 333 -26.32 -4.06 -2.65
C ILE A 333 -24.97 -4.80 -2.51
N ALA A 334 -24.46 -4.92 -1.29
CA ALA A 334 -23.12 -5.41 -1.03
C ALA A 334 -23.01 -6.94 -0.98
N GLU A 335 -24.08 -7.67 -0.67
CA GLU A 335 -24.01 -9.12 -0.40
C GLU A 335 -23.39 -9.95 -1.54
N PRO A 336 -23.70 -9.73 -2.83
CA PRO A 336 -23.03 -10.47 -3.91
C PRO A 336 -21.51 -10.28 -3.91
N ILE A 337 -21.06 -9.06 -3.57
CA ILE A 337 -19.64 -8.68 -3.51
C ILE A 337 -18.99 -9.26 -2.26
N LEU A 338 -19.65 -9.14 -1.10
CA LEU A 338 -19.17 -9.67 0.17
C LEU A 338 -19.04 -11.19 0.13
N ARG A 339 -19.98 -11.89 -0.51
CA ARG A 339 -19.89 -13.34 -0.72
C ARG A 339 -18.64 -13.71 -1.51
N GLU A 340 -18.35 -13.02 -2.61
CA GLU A 340 -17.16 -13.26 -3.42
C GLU A 340 -15.87 -12.98 -2.64
N VAL A 341 -15.82 -11.87 -1.88
CA VAL A 341 -14.67 -11.54 -1.02
C VAL A 341 -14.45 -12.60 0.05
N ARG A 342 -15.51 -13.01 0.77
CA ARG A 342 -15.45 -14.05 1.80
C ARG A 342 -14.99 -15.39 1.22
N HIS A 343 -15.48 -15.77 0.04
CA HIS A 343 -15.06 -17.00 -0.65
C HIS A 343 -13.56 -16.96 -0.99
N ARG A 344 -13.07 -15.89 -1.63
CA ARG A 344 -11.64 -15.76 -1.96
C ARG A 344 -10.74 -15.81 -0.72
N LEU A 345 -11.13 -15.10 0.34
CA LEU A 345 -10.39 -15.13 1.60
C LEU A 345 -10.40 -16.52 2.25
N THR A 346 -11.49 -17.28 2.12
CA THR A 346 -11.57 -18.67 2.59
C THR A 346 -10.57 -19.55 1.85
N PHE A 347 -10.49 -19.47 0.52
CA PHE A 347 -9.54 -20.26 -0.27
C PHE A 347 -8.09 -19.93 0.08
N LEU A 348 -7.76 -18.64 0.21
CA LEU A 348 -6.44 -18.20 0.64
C LEU A 348 -6.11 -18.70 2.07
N ASN A 349 -7.09 -18.77 2.97
CA ASN A 349 -6.90 -19.32 4.31
C ASN A 349 -6.68 -20.84 4.28
N ASN A 350 -7.40 -21.56 3.42
CA ASN A 350 -7.30 -23.02 3.29
C ASN A 350 -5.94 -23.46 2.73
N VAL A 351 -5.35 -22.69 1.81
CA VAL A 351 -3.98 -22.98 1.29
C VAL A 351 -2.85 -22.51 2.22
N GLY A 352 -3.14 -22.15 3.47
CA GLY A 352 -2.11 -21.92 4.49
C GLY A 352 -1.33 -20.60 4.38
N ILE A 353 -1.89 -19.58 3.72
CA ILE A 353 -1.23 -18.26 3.55
C ILE A 353 -1.93 -17.14 4.33
N SER A 354 -2.70 -17.49 5.36
CA SER A 354 -3.51 -16.55 6.16
C SER A 354 -2.71 -15.47 6.90
N TYR A 355 -1.40 -15.66 7.06
CA TYR A 355 -0.47 -14.71 7.66
C TYR A 355 -0.05 -13.57 6.73
N LEU A 356 -0.23 -13.71 5.41
CA LEU A 356 0.10 -12.68 4.43
C LEU A 356 -0.89 -11.52 4.50
N THR A 357 -0.44 -10.30 4.28
CA THR A 357 -1.32 -9.14 4.07
C THR A 357 -1.75 -9.05 2.60
N LEU A 358 -2.92 -8.46 2.34
CA LEU A 358 -3.44 -8.30 0.97
C LEU A 358 -2.63 -7.28 0.16
N ASP A 359 -1.95 -6.35 0.83
CA ASP A 359 -1.08 -5.33 0.23
C ASP A 359 0.38 -5.78 0.03
N ARG A 360 0.74 -7.02 0.40
CA ARG A 360 2.11 -7.54 0.24
C ARG A 360 2.52 -7.54 -1.23
N ALA A 361 3.69 -6.99 -1.52
CA ALA A 361 4.22 -6.93 -2.87
C ALA A 361 4.51 -8.32 -3.44
N ALA A 362 4.03 -8.60 -4.65
CA ALA A 362 4.09 -9.92 -5.27
C ALA A 362 5.52 -10.46 -5.47
N ASN A 363 6.49 -9.57 -5.72
CA ASN A 363 7.91 -9.91 -5.88
C ASN A 363 8.60 -10.33 -4.57
N THR A 364 7.96 -10.14 -3.42
CA THR A 364 8.49 -10.57 -2.11
C THR A 364 8.00 -11.95 -1.69
N LEU A 365 7.13 -12.57 -2.48
CA LEU A 365 6.59 -13.90 -2.20
C LEU A 365 7.62 -14.96 -2.57
N SER A 366 7.73 -15.99 -1.72
CA SER A 366 8.43 -17.22 -2.07
C SER A 366 7.71 -17.98 -3.19
N GLY A 367 8.42 -18.86 -3.89
CA GLY A 367 7.84 -19.71 -4.94
C GLY A 367 6.60 -20.49 -4.45
N GLY A 368 6.70 -21.12 -3.28
CA GLY A 368 5.57 -21.84 -2.66
C GLY A 368 4.40 -20.92 -2.27
N GLU A 369 4.65 -19.71 -1.76
CA GLU A 369 3.58 -18.73 -1.49
C GLU A 369 2.86 -18.32 -2.78
N ALA A 370 3.60 -17.98 -3.84
CA ALA A 370 3.04 -17.58 -5.12
C ALA A 370 2.24 -18.72 -5.79
N GLN A 371 2.76 -19.94 -5.73
CA GLN A 371 2.08 -21.13 -6.23
C GLN A 371 0.77 -21.39 -5.49
N ARG A 372 0.74 -21.27 -4.16
CA ARG A 372 -0.48 -21.47 -3.36
C ARG A 372 -1.52 -20.38 -3.60
N ILE A 373 -1.11 -19.12 -3.80
CA ILE A 373 -2.03 -18.06 -4.25
C ILE A 373 -2.66 -18.42 -5.60
N ARG A 374 -1.85 -18.93 -6.53
CA ARG A 374 -2.35 -19.37 -7.84
C ARG A 374 -3.34 -20.52 -7.68
N LEU A 375 -3.05 -21.51 -6.84
CA LEU A 375 -3.95 -22.62 -6.54
C LEU A 375 -5.29 -22.13 -5.97
N ALA A 376 -5.26 -21.27 -4.94
CA ALA A 376 -6.48 -20.68 -4.37
C ALA A 376 -7.30 -19.91 -5.41
N THR A 377 -6.64 -19.19 -6.33
CA THR A 377 -7.31 -18.49 -7.43
C THR A 377 -7.99 -19.46 -8.40
N GLN A 378 -7.38 -20.62 -8.67
CA GLN A 378 -7.97 -21.65 -9.55
C GLN A 378 -9.12 -22.38 -8.89
N ILE A 379 -9.05 -22.64 -7.58
CA ILE A 379 -10.18 -23.22 -6.83
C ILE A 379 -11.37 -22.25 -6.88
N GLY A 380 -11.10 -20.94 -6.73
CA GLY A 380 -12.13 -19.91 -6.80
C GLY A 380 -12.77 -19.71 -8.18
N SER A 381 -12.15 -20.16 -9.28
CA SER A 381 -12.72 -20.00 -10.62
C SER A 381 -13.80 -21.04 -10.96
N HIS A 382 -13.96 -22.09 -10.14
CA HIS A 382 -14.97 -23.15 -10.30
C HIS A 382 -15.00 -23.75 -11.71
N LEU A 383 -13.84 -23.87 -12.35
CA LEU A 383 -13.73 -24.50 -13.67
C LEU A 383 -13.93 -26.01 -13.57
N LEU A 384 -14.51 -26.60 -14.62
CA LEU A 384 -14.81 -28.03 -14.75
C LEU A 384 -14.06 -28.62 -15.95
N GLY A 385 -13.69 -29.90 -15.86
CA GLY A 385 -13.01 -30.60 -16.95
C GLY A 385 -11.60 -30.09 -17.23
N VAL A 386 -10.96 -29.45 -16.26
CA VAL A 386 -9.58 -28.95 -16.37
C VAL A 386 -8.60 -30.00 -15.85
N LEU A 387 -7.48 -30.17 -16.56
CA LEU A 387 -6.32 -30.91 -16.08
C LEU A 387 -5.35 -29.96 -15.39
N TYR A 388 -5.29 -30.01 -14.07
CA TYR A 388 -4.33 -29.26 -13.28
C TYR A 388 -3.05 -30.07 -13.12
N VAL A 389 -1.90 -29.48 -13.46
CA VAL A 389 -0.58 -30.07 -13.22
C VAL A 389 0.14 -29.20 -12.20
N LEU A 390 0.43 -29.77 -11.03
CA LEU A 390 1.04 -29.09 -9.89
C LEU A 390 2.45 -29.65 -9.64
N ASP A 391 3.40 -28.76 -9.42
CA ASP A 391 4.81 -29.10 -9.17
C ASP A 391 5.17 -28.83 -7.71
N GLU A 392 5.24 -29.88 -6.89
CA GLU A 392 5.57 -29.87 -5.46
C GLU A 392 4.86 -28.77 -4.63
N PRO A 393 3.51 -28.76 -4.58
CA PRO A 393 2.73 -27.72 -3.88
C PRO A 393 2.97 -27.67 -2.36
N THR A 394 3.56 -28.72 -1.76
CA THR A 394 3.92 -28.73 -0.33
C THR A 394 5.20 -27.94 -0.02
N ILE A 395 5.96 -27.48 -1.02
CA ILE A 395 7.21 -26.73 -0.80
C ILE A 395 6.98 -25.52 0.13
N GLY A 396 7.81 -25.45 1.17
CA GLY A 396 7.80 -24.33 2.12
C GLY A 396 6.50 -24.21 2.91
N LEU A 397 5.71 -25.29 2.98
CA LEU A 397 4.57 -25.44 3.87
C LEU A 397 5.02 -26.18 5.14
N HIS A 398 4.37 -25.90 6.26
CA HIS A 398 4.59 -26.62 7.51
C HIS A 398 3.66 -27.85 7.57
N GLN A 399 4.09 -28.94 8.20
CA GLN A 399 3.30 -30.19 8.24
C GLN A 399 1.85 -29.97 8.71
N ASN A 400 1.64 -29.12 9.71
CA ASN A 400 0.31 -28.79 10.23
C ASN A 400 -0.66 -28.18 9.20
N ASP A 401 -0.15 -27.56 8.12
CA ASP A 401 -0.98 -26.97 7.07
C ASP A 401 -1.10 -27.88 5.84
N ASN A 402 -0.38 -29.01 5.83
CA ASN A 402 -0.36 -29.96 4.73
C ASN A 402 -1.74 -30.60 4.53
N GLU A 403 -2.42 -30.97 5.62
CA GLU A 403 -3.77 -31.53 5.59
C GLU A 403 -4.76 -30.59 4.89
N LYS A 404 -4.69 -29.28 5.15
CA LYS A 404 -5.60 -28.31 4.51
C LYS A 404 -5.34 -28.19 3.02
N LEU A 405 -4.07 -28.25 2.60
CA LEU A 405 -3.70 -28.23 1.20
C LEU A 405 -4.22 -29.49 0.48
N ILE A 406 -4.05 -30.66 1.09
CA ILE A 406 -4.59 -31.93 0.58
C ILE A 406 -6.10 -31.82 0.41
N GLN A 407 -6.83 -31.34 1.42
CA GLN A 407 -8.28 -31.16 1.31
C GLN A 407 -8.69 -30.18 0.20
N ALA A 408 -7.92 -29.10 0.00
CA ALA A 408 -8.17 -28.15 -1.08
C ALA A 408 -7.95 -28.78 -2.48
N ILE A 409 -6.95 -29.64 -2.61
CA ILE A 409 -6.66 -30.39 -3.84
C ILE A 409 -7.75 -31.43 -4.12
N LEU A 410 -8.19 -32.17 -3.09
CA LEU A 410 -9.28 -33.13 -3.20
C LEU A 410 -10.58 -32.42 -3.60
N ALA A 411 -10.89 -31.27 -3.02
CA ALA A 411 -12.03 -30.45 -3.43
C ALA A 411 -11.92 -30.01 -4.90
N LEU A 412 -10.72 -29.63 -5.37
CA LEU A 412 -10.50 -29.26 -6.77
C LEU A 412 -10.79 -30.43 -7.72
N ARG A 413 -10.38 -31.65 -7.35
CA ARG A 413 -10.70 -32.89 -8.07
C ARG A 413 -12.21 -33.16 -8.06
N ASP A 414 -12.84 -33.13 -6.88
CA ASP A 414 -14.23 -33.51 -6.66
C ASP A 414 -15.23 -32.58 -7.34
N ILE A 415 -14.83 -31.34 -7.62
CA ILE A 415 -15.59 -30.41 -8.46
C ILE A 415 -15.77 -30.96 -9.88
N GLY A 416 -14.91 -31.85 -10.36
CA GLY A 416 -14.98 -32.47 -11.69
C GLY A 416 -13.72 -32.22 -12.54
N ASN A 417 -12.57 -32.10 -11.88
CA ASN A 417 -11.28 -31.87 -12.54
C ASN A 417 -10.35 -33.05 -12.29
N THR A 418 -9.26 -33.11 -13.07
CA THR A 418 -8.17 -34.06 -12.84
C THR A 418 -6.96 -33.29 -12.35
N VAL A 419 -6.29 -33.78 -11.31
CA VAL A 419 -5.09 -33.16 -10.76
C VAL A 419 -3.93 -34.15 -10.84
N ILE A 420 -2.87 -33.77 -11.54
CA ILE A 420 -1.59 -34.46 -11.57
C ILE A 420 -0.62 -33.67 -10.70
N ILE A 421 0.02 -34.34 -9.75
CA ILE A 421 0.91 -33.71 -8.79
C ILE A 421 2.26 -34.41 -8.84
N VAL A 422 3.32 -33.63 -9.03
CA VAL A 422 4.70 -34.09 -8.79
C VAL A 422 4.99 -33.81 -7.31
N GLU A 423 5.23 -34.85 -6.53
CA GLU A 423 5.45 -34.72 -5.08
C GLU A 423 6.42 -35.76 -4.54
N HIS A 424 6.96 -35.46 -3.37
CA HIS A 424 7.78 -36.35 -2.55
C HIS A 424 7.27 -36.46 -1.11
N ASP A 425 6.21 -35.72 -0.75
CA ASP A 425 5.57 -35.79 0.56
C ASP A 425 4.72 -37.05 0.76
N ILE A 426 4.89 -37.70 1.91
CA ILE A 426 4.23 -38.97 2.24
C ILE A 426 2.72 -38.80 2.40
N ASP A 427 2.25 -37.71 3.03
CA ASP A 427 0.83 -37.52 3.30
C ASP A 427 0.07 -37.29 1.99
N VAL A 428 0.65 -36.55 1.04
CA VAL A 428 0.08 -36.35 -0.30
C VAL A 428 0.03 -37.67 -1.07
N MET A 429 1.11 -38.44 -1.07
CA MET A 429 1.14 -39.75 -1.73
C MET A 429 0.06 -40.68 -1.18
N LEU A 430 -0.06 -40.79 0.14
CA LEU A 430 -1.05 -41.66 0.78
C LEU A 430 -2.50 -41.19 0.54
N ALA A 431 -2.73 -39.89 0.36
CA ALA A 431 -4.05 -39.33 0.06
C ALA A 431 -4.43 -39.39 -1.43
N SER A 432 -3.49 -39.77 -2.31
CA SER A 432 -3.73 -39.82 -3.75
C SER A 432 -4.55 -41.04 -4.17
N ASP A 433 -5.40 -40.88 -5.20
CA ASP A 433 -6.16 -41.99 -5.76
C ASP A 433 -5.27 -42.96 -6.57
N TYR A 434 -4.19 -42.41 -7.16
CA TYR A 434 -3.29 -43.12 -8.06
C TYR A 434 -1.89 -42.49 -8.01
N ILE A 435 -0.87 -43.32 -8.01
CA ILE A 435 0.55 -42.93 -8.01
C ILE A 435 1.22 -43.52 -9.24
N ILE A 436 2.09 -42.74 -9.86
CA ILE A 436 3.01 -43.18 -10.91
C ILE A 436 4.44 -42.92 -10.40
N ASP A 437 5.19 -43.99 -10.15
CA ASP A 437 6.57 -43.91 -9.70
C ASP A 437 7.52 -43.91 -10.90
N ILE A 438 8.31 -42.85 -11.06
CA ILE A 438 9.17 -42.64 -12.24
C ILE A 438 10.65 -42.81 -11.88
N GLY A 439 11.28 -43.79 -12.53
CA GLY A 439 12.72 -44.00 -12.67
C GLY A 439 13.48 -44.28 -11.36
N PRO A 440 14.30 -45.34 -11.28
CA PRO A 440 15.07 -45.57 -10.06
C PRO A 440 16.25 -44.58 -9.91
N GLY A 441 16.51 -43.72 -10.90
CA GLY A 441 17.59 -42.73 -10.91
C GLY A 441 17.32 -41.53 -11.81
N ALA A 442 18.28 -40.61 -11.90
CA ALA A 442 18.16 -39.37 -12.67
C ALA A 442 18.80 -39.46 -14.08
N GLY A 443 18.35 -38.60 -15.00
CA GLY A 443 18.90 -38.49 -16.35
C GLY A 443 18.72 -39.78 -17.16
N LYS A 444 19.80 -40.26 -17.79
CA LYS A 444 19.78 -41.48 -18.63
C LYS A 444 19.44 -42.78 -17.88
N TYR A 445 19.42 -42.75 -16.55
CA TYR A 445 19.09 -43.90 -15.69
C TYR A 445 17.65 -43.84 -15.14
N GLY A 446 16.86 -42.85 -15.54
CA GLY A 446 15.46 -42.67 -15.15
C GLY A 446 14.53 -42.57 -16.37
N GLY A 447 13.37 -41.95 -16.17
CA GLY A 447 12.40 -41.69 -17.24
C GLY A 447 11.54 -42.90 -17.65
N THR A 448 11.54 -43.95 -16.84
CA THR A 448 10.67 -45.14 -17.01
C THR A 448 9.68 -45.21 -15.87
N VAL A 449 8.44 -45.61 -16.13
CA VAL A 449 7.49 -45.95 -15.06
C VAL A 449 7.94 -47.25 -14.40
N ILE A 450 8.25 -47.20 -13.10
CA ILE A 450 8.69 -48.36 -12.31
C ILE A 450 7.47 -49.13 -11.81
N ALA A 451 6.52 -48.39 -11.26
CA ALA A 451 5.31 -48.90 -10.65
C ALA A 451 4.20 -47.86 -10.84
N GLU A 452 2.97 -48.33 -11.02
CA GLU A 452 1.78 -47.49 -11.12
C GLU A 452 0.61 -48.22 -10.46
N GLY A 453 -0.26 -47.48 -9.78
CA GLY A 453 -1.38 -48.06 -9.05
C GLY A 453 -1.83 -47.22 -7.87
N THR A 454 -2.63 -47.81 -7.01
CA THR A 454 -3.01 -47.21 -5.72
C THR A 454 -1.81 -47.13 -4.77
N PRO A 455 -1.82 -46.23 -3.76
CA PRO A 455 -0.75 -46.15 -2.77
C PRO A 455 -0.42 -47.50 -2.10
N GLU A 456 -1.44 -48.33 -1.83
CA GLU A 456 -1.29 -49.66 -1.25
C GLU A 456 -0.59 -50.66 -2.18
N GLU A 457 -0.82 -50.55 -3.50
CA GLU A 457 -0.15 -51.38 -4.51
C GLU A 457 1.31 -50.96 -4.66
N ILE A 458 1.60 -49.65 -4.70
CA ILE A 458 2.97 -49.12 -4.73
C ILE A 458 3.77 -49.59 -3.51
N MET A 459 3.17 -49.58 -2.31
CA MET A 459 3.83 -50.07 -1.08
C MET A 459 4.20 -51.55 -1.13
N LYS A 460 3.51 -52.37 -1.94
CA LYS A 460 3.77 -53.81 -2.10
C LYS A 460 4.77 -54.10 -3.21
N ASP A 461 5.03 -53.16 -4.11
CA ASP A 461 5.96 -53.35 -5.23
C ASP A 461 7.43 -53.27 -4.74
N PRO A 462 8.20 -54.37 -4.81
CA PRO A 462 9.59 -54.36 -4.39
C PRO A 462 10.51 -53.54 -5.30
N ASN A 463 10.10 -53.23 -6.54
CA ASN A 463 10.89 -52.45 -7.49
C ASN A 463 10.78 -50.94 -7.23
N SER A 464 9.70 -50.49 -6.61
CA SER A 464 9.48 -49.08 -6.28
C SER A 464 10.33 -48.65 -5.08
N ILE A 465 11.28 -47.73 -5.30
CA ILE A 465 12.03 -47.11 -4.19
C ILE A 465 11.06 -46.33 -3.30
N THR A 466 10.12 -45.61 -3.90
CA THR A 466 9.07 -44.87 -3.22
C THR A 466 8.23 -45.80 -2.34
N GLY A 467 7.77 -46.93 -2.87
CA GLY A 467 7.05 -47.97 -2.13
C GLY A 467 7.83 -48.55 -0.94
N GLN A 468 9.15 -48.74 -1.09
CA GLN A 468 10.02 -49.17 0.02
C GLN A 468 10.09 -48.14 1.15
N TYR A 469 10.06 -46.84 0.85
CA TYR A 469 10.01 -45.79 1.88
C TYR A 469 8.62 -45.67 2.50
N LEU A 470 7.55 -45.71 1.69
CA LEU A 470 6.17 -45.63 2.16
C LEU A 470 5.81 -46.81 3.09
N SER A 471 6.23 -48.04 2.75
CA SER A 471 6.05 -49.23 3.59
C SER A 471 6.93 -49.26 4.84
N GLY A 472 7.94 -48.39 4.94
CA GLY A 472 8.92 -48.37 6.01
C GLY A 472 10.02 -49.44 5.90
N ALA A 473 10.06 -50.21 4.81
CA ALA A 473 11.17 -51.13 4.51
C ALA A 473 12.51 -50.40 4.40
N LYS A 474 12.50 -49.19 3.82
CA LYS A 474 13.58 -48.20 3.89
C LYS A 474 13.16 -47.03 4.77
N LYS A 475 14.13 -46.48 5.50
CA LYS A 475 13.92 -45.28 6.33
C LYS A 475 15.22 -44.48 6.44
N VAL A 476 15.09 -43.19 6.67
CA VAL A 476 16.24 -42.34 7.02
C VAL A 476 16.64 -42.65 8.46
N GLU A 477 17.82 -43.23 8.66
CA GLU A 477 18.28 -43.59 10.00
C GLU A 477 18.57 -42.35 10.86
N ILE A 478 18.02 -42.33 12.06
CA ILE A 478 18.31 -41.28 13.04
C ILE A 478 19.71 -41.54 13.62
N PRO A 479 20.65 -40.56 13.55
CA PRO A 479 22.01 -40.75 14.05
C PRO A 479 22.03 -41.13 15.54
N LYS A 480 22.68 -42.26 15.87
CA LYS A 480 22.82 -42.74 17.26
C LYS A 480 23.60 -41.76 18.16
N LYS A 481 24.49 -40.96 17.58
CA LYS A 481 25.24 -39.90 18.27
C LYS A 481 25.09 -38.59 17.50
N ARG A 482 24.74 -37.51 18.21
CA ARG A 482 24.68 -36.15 17.66
C ARG A 482 25.98 -35.40 17.98
N ARG A 483 26.41 -34.51 17.08
CA ARG A 483 27.58 -33.64 17.29
C ARG A 483 27.31 -32.73 18.49
N LYS A 484 28.20 -32.74 19.49
CA LYS A 484 28.12 -31.81 20.63
C LYS A 484 28.69 -30.45 20.22
N SER A 485 28.12 -29.37 20.73
CA SER A 485 28.70 -28.04 20.54
C SER A 485 30.09 -27.96 21.17
N ASN A 486 31.00 -27.27 20.50
CA ASN A 486 32.36 -26.98 20.96
C ASN A 486 32.43 -25.74 21.87
N GLY A 487 31.27 -25.18 22.27
CA GLY A 487 31.17 -23.96 23.09
C GLY A 487 31.28 -22.65 22.29
N ARG A 488 31.50 -22.71 20.97
CA ARG A 488 31.50 -21.54 20.09
C ARG A 488 30.11 -21.31 19.51
N PHE A 489 29.66 -20.06 19.60
CA PHE A 489 28.33 -19.66 19.17
C PHE A 489 28.40 -18.37 18.36
N LEU A 490 27.60 -18.34 17.29
CA LEU A 490 27.21 -17.10 16.66
C LEU A 490 25.97 -16.57 17.37
N LYS A 491 25.99 -15.31 17.82
CA LYS A 491 24.88 -14.71 18.57
C LYS A 491 24.24 -13.62 17.74
N ILE A 492 22.93 -13.72 17.52
CA ILE A 492 22.12 -12.65 16.95
C ILE A 492 21.41 -11.96 18.13
N ILE A 493 21.58 -10.65 18.28
CA ILE A 493 21.10 -9.89 19.43
C ILE A 493 20.01 -8.92 18.98
N GLU A 494 18.84 -9.02 19.62
CA GLU A 494 17.69 -8.13 19.45
C GLU A 494 17.29 -7.90 17.98
N ALA A 495 17.06 -8.97 17.22
CA ALA A 495 16.56 -8.89 15.85
C ALA A 495 15.09 -8.42 15.80
N THR A 496 14.82 -7.38 15.03
CA THR A 496 13.52 -6.68 14.95
C THR A 496 12.99 -6.51 13.53
N GLU A 497 13.68 -7.02 12.51
CA GLU A 497 13.22 -6.90 11.12
C GLU A 497 11.86 -7.61 10.89
N HIS A 498 10.98 -6.96 10.12
CA HIS A 498 9.62 -7.42 9.81
C HIS A 498 8.80 -7.83 11.04
N ASN A 499 8.51 -9.12 11.20
CA ASN A 499 7.69 -9.66 12.28
C ASN A 499 8.50 -10.20 13.47
N LEU A 500 9.83 -10.06 13.45
CA LEU A 500 10.70 -10.47 14.55
C LEU A 500 10.51 -9.55 15.75
N LYS A 501 10.23 -10.14 16.92
CA LYS A 501 9.90 -9.40 18.15
C LYS A 501 11.11 -9.25 19.06
N LYS A 502 12.14 -8.54 18.59
CA LYS A 502 13.36 -8.25 19.38
C LYS A 502 14.02 -9.52 19.92
N ILE A 503 14.15 -10.54 19.07
CA ILE A 503 14.61 -11.86 19.48
C ILE A 503 16.14 -11.91 19.56
N SER A 504 16.66 -12.66 20.54
CA SER A 504 18.09 -12.93 20.67
C SER A 504 18.32 -14.43 20.67
N ILE A 505 19.20 -14.92 19.77
CA ILE A 505 19.45 -16.35 19.59
C ILE A 505 20.95 -16.66 19.53
N GLN A 506 21.29 -17.89 19.90
CA GLN A 506 22.66 -18.42 19.82
C GLN A 506 22.66 -19.65 18.90
N ILE A 507 23.51 -19.62 17.87
CA ILE A 507 23.66 -20.68 16.88
C ILE A 507 25.00 -21.38 17.13
N PRO A 508 25.01 -22.66 17.52
CA PRO A 508 26.25 -23.40 17.77
C PRO A 508 27.01 -23.65 16.47
N LEU A 509 28.30 -23.27 16.45
CA LEU A 509 29.17 -23.50 15.30
C LEU A 509 29.58 -24.98 15.21
N GLU A 510 29.97 -25.41 14.00
CA GLU A 510 30.43 -26.79 13.70
C GLU A 510 29.41 -27.90 14.00
N THR A 511 28.12 -27.55 14.02
CA THR A 511 27.02 -28.49 14.16
C THR A 511 26.05 -28.36 12.99
N PHE A 512 25.24 -29.40 12.76
CA PHE A 512 24.15 -29.31 11.78
C PHE A 512 22.95 -28.65 12.47
N VAL A 513 22.64 -27.41 12.10
CA VAL A 513 21.55 -26.62 12.71
C VAL A 513 20.39 -26.53 11.72
N GLY A 514 19.25 -27.10 12.11
CA GLY A 514 17.98 -26.92 11.41
C GLY A 514 17.18 -25.78 12.04
N ILE A 515 16.88 -24.74 11.27
CA ILE A 515 15.98 -23.65 11.70
C ILE A 515 14.57 -23.98 11.24
N THR A 516 13.69 -24.29 12.18
CA THR A 516 12.32 -24.78 11.93
C THR A 516 11.26 -23.82 12.47
N GLY A 517 10.02 -24.02 12.06
CA GLY A 517 8.84 -23.23 12.43
C GLY A 517 7.85 -23.08 11.28
N VAL A 518 6.64 -22.60 11.57
CA VAL A 518 5.57 -22.40 10.58
C VAL A 518 5.93 -21.38 9.50
N SER A 519 5.25 -21.43 8.35
CA SER A 519 5.40 -20.44 7.28
C SER A 519 5.01 -19.05 7.80
N GLY A 520 5.80 -18.04 7.43
CA GLY A 520 5.65 -16.68 7.98
C GLY A 520 6.24 -16.44 9.37
N SER A 521 6.85 -17.42 10.05
CA SER A 521 7.44 -17.22 11.40
C SER A 521 8.70 -16.35 11.45
N GLY A 522 9.21 -15.88 10.30
CA GLY A 522 10.41 -15.04 10.22
C GLY A 522 11.74 -15.79 10.03
N LYS A 523 11.71 -17.09 9.67
CA LYS A 523 12.93 -17.89 9.41
C LYS A 523 13.84 -17.27 8.36
N SER A 524 13.28 -16.93 7.19
CA SER A 524 14.03 -16.31 6.09
C SER A 524 14.56 -14.94 6.47
N THR A 525 13.79 -14.15 7.21
CA THR A 525 14.22 -12.84 7.71
C THR A 525 15.42 -12.96 8.65
N LEU A 526 15.36 -13.89 9.60
CA LEU A 526 16.42 -14.13 10.55
C LEU A 526 17.71 -14.62 9.87
N VAL A 527 17.60 -15.56 8.92
CA VAL A 527 18.76 -16.17 8.26
C VAL A 527 19.26 -15.33 7.09
N ASN A 528 18.42 -15.07 6.10
CA ASN A 528 18.84 -14.42 4.86
C ASN A 528 18.95 -12.90 5.02
N ASP A 529 17.94 -12.25 5.62
CA ASP A 529 17.92 -10.78 5.68
C ASP A 529 18.83 -10.20 6.76
N ILE A 530 19.06 -10.94 7.85
CA ILE A 530 19.94 -10.50 8.93
C ILE A 530 21.27 -11.24 8.85
N LEU A 531 21.30 -12.53 9.17
CA LEU A 531 22.56 -13.26 9.38
C LEU A 531 23.46 -13.29 8.14
N VAL A 532 22.95 -13.74 6.99
CA VAL A 532 23.71 -13.88 5.75
C VAL A 532 24.20 -12.52 5.26
N LYS A 533 23.37 -11.47 5.33
CA LYS A 533 23.79 -10.11 4.92
C LYS A 533 24.90 -9.56 5.81
N VAL A 534 24.81 -9.70 7.14
CA VAL A 534 25.88 -9.25 8.06
C VAL A 534 27.18 -10.03 7.81
N VAL A 535 27.10 -11.36 7.74
CA VAL A 535 28.29 -12.21 7.53
C VAL A 535 28.93 -11.91 6.17
N SER A 536 28.12 -11.74 5.12
CA SER A 536 28.62 -11.39 3.78
C SER A 536 29.25 -9.98 3.75
N ALA A 537 28.67 -9.01 4.46
CA ALA A 537 29.25 -7.68 4.58
C ALA A 537 30.60 -7.70 5.32
N LYS A 538 30.70 -8.46 6.42
CA LYS A 538 31.94 -8.55 7.22
C LYS A 538 33.05 -9.37 6.55
N LEU A 539 32.72 -10.54 5.98
CA LEU A 539 33.72 -11.46 5.42
C LEU A 539 34.04 -11.17 3.95
N ASN A 540 33.02 -10.88 3.14
CA ASN A 540 33.15 -10.74 1.69
C ASN A 540 33.10 -9.29 1.20
N ARG A 541 33.02 -8.31 2.11
CA ARG A 541 32.80 -6.87 1.80
C ARG A 541 31.60 -6.65 0.88
N ALA A 542 30.58 -7.50 0.99
CA ALA A 542 29.38 -7.40 0.18
C ALA A 542 28.62 -6.13 0.54
N LYS A 543 28.10 -5.43 -0.47
CA LYS A 543 27.26 -4.24 -0.33
C LYS A 543 25.82 -4.63 0.03
N ALA A 544 25.62 -5.26 1.18
CA ALA A 544 24.31 -5.71 1.64
C ALA A 544 23.97 -5.07 2.99
N VAL A 545 22.84 -4.36 3.05
CA VAL A 545 22.31 -3.83 4.31
C VAL A 545 21.50 -4.93 4.99
N ALA A 546 21.96 -5.32 6.17
CA ALA A 546 21.24 -6.28 7.00
C ALA A 546 19.94 -5.67 7.55
N GLY A 547 18.93 -6.50 7.75
CA GLY A 547 17.70 -6.11 8.43
C GLY A 547 17.95 -5.63 9.87
N ALA A 548 16.98 -4.96 10.47
CA ALA A 548 17.06 -4.36 11.80
C ALA A 548 17.43 -5.40 12.88
N HIS A 549 18.55 -5.14 13.57
CA HIS A 549 19.07 -5.91 14.69
C HIS A 549 20.03 -5.03 15.50
N LYS A 550 20.32 -5.40 16.76
CA LYS A 550 21.27 -4.65 17.59
C LYS A 550 22.72 -5.01 17.31
N ALA A 551 23.04 -6.30 17.28
CA ALA A 551 24.41 -6.77 17.04
C ALA A 551 24.43 -8.24 16.59
N ILE A 552 25.50 -8.63 15.90
CA ILE A 552 25.87 -10.03 15.70
C ILE A 552 27.31 -10.24 16.18
N GLU A 553 27.46 -11.19 17.11
CA GLU A 553 28.73 -11.56 17.75
C GLU A 553 29.15 -12.99 17.37
N GLY A 554 30.45 -13.28 17.48
CA GLY A 554 30.99 -14.62 17.21
C GLY A 554 31.12 -14.97 15.72
N ILE A 555 31.26 -13.94 14.86
CA ILE A 555 31.61 -14.05 13.43
C ILE A 555 33.12 -14.20 13.29
#